data_AF-A0A0A9EF48-F1
#
_entry.id   AF-A0A0A9EF48-F1
#
_cell.length_a   1.000
_cell.length_b   1.000
_cell.length_c   1.000
_cell.angle_alpha   90.00
_cell.angle_beta   90.00
_cell.angle_gamma   90.00
#
_symmetry.space_group_name_H-M   'P 1'
#
loop_
_entity.id
_entity.type
_entity.pdbx_description
1 polymer ?
#
loop_
_entity_poly.entity_id
_entity_poly.type
_entity_poly.pdbx_seq_one_letter_code
_entity_poly.pdbx_strand_id
1 'polypeptide(L)'
;MQRICSPSVSVGHSYNLMDVRGRRIVNAETASGNRFAVHEAGAAPFFHANMYRHLQVKQVHDENSMSREKRAAQCSVDSKETALSLLGDTADDKYPIFMTGPTLYTLCTVLVDLDEEKMTIYRGNPKNGDTALVLPML
;
A
#
# COMPACT_ATOMS: atom_id res chain seq x y z
N MET A 1 2.63 -13.28 -24.52
CA MET A 1 2.63 -13.39 -23.05
C MET A 1 1.31 -14.05 -22.64
N GLN A 2 1.32 -15.29 -22.14
CA GLN A 2 0.11 -15.91 -21.59
C GLN A 2 -0.06 -15.45 -20.14
N ARG A 3 -1.21 -14.85 -19.82
CA ARG A 3 -1.54 -14.45 -18.45
C ARG A 3 -1.87 -15.71 -17.64
N ILE A 4 -1.44 -15.77 -16.38
CA ILE A 4 -1.89 -16.80 -15.45
C ILE A 4 -3.36 -16.50 -15.13
N CYS A 5 -4.27 -17.37 -15.56
CA CYS A 5 -5.72 -17.19 -15.42
C CYS A 5 -6.35 -18.23 -14.50
N SER A 6 -5.58 -18.92 -13.65
CA SER A 6 -6.13 -19.95 -12.75
C SER A 6 -6.58 -19.31 -11.43
N PRO A 7 -7.87 -19.03 -11.22
CA PRO A 7 -8.34 -18.42 -9.97
C PRO A 7 -8.14 -19.32 -8.74
N SER A 8 -8.02 -20.62 -8.95
CA SER A 8 -7.85 -21.62 -7.90
C SER A 8 -6.49 -21.58 -7.20
N VAL A 9 -5.48 -20.92 -7.78
CA VAL A 9 -4.13 -20.84 -7.20
C VAL A 9 -3.90 -19.59 -6.35
N SER A 10 -4.90 -18.72 -6.25
CA SER A 10 -4.80 -17.52 -5.42
C SER A 10 -4.80 -17.87 -3.91
N VAL A 11 -3.99 -17.15 -3.15
CA VAL A 11 -3.87 -17.24 -1.69
C VAL A 11 -4.12 -15.86 -1.08
N GLY A 12 -4.17 -15.78 0.25
CA GLY A 12 -4.50 -14.55 0.96
C GLY A 12 -3.53 -13.41 0.69
N HIS A 13 -3.91 -12.40 -0.11
CA HIS A 13 -3.09 -11.23 -0.46
C HIS A 13 -3.96 -9.99 -0.76
N SER A 14 -3.36 -8.82 -0.60
CA SER A 14 -3.88 -7.52 -1.05
C SER A 14 -2.93 -6.95 -2.12
N TYR A 15 -3.47 -6.55 -3.26
CA TYR A 15 -2.72 -5.97 -4.37
C TYR A 15 -3.22 -4.57 -4.65
N ASN A 16 -2.32 -3.58 -4.64
CA ASN A 16 -2.59 -2.27 -5.22
C ASN A 16 -2.11 -2.30 -6.68
N LEU A 17 -3.06 -2.29 -7.61
CA LEU A 17 -2.82 -2.33 -9.05
C LEU A 17 -3.15 -0.98 -9.66
N MET A 18 -2.41 -0.62 -10.70
CA MET A 18 -2.59 0.64 -11.40
C MET A 18 -2.50 0.45 -12.91
N ASP A 19 -3.44 1.07 -13.62
CA ASP A 19 -3.39 1.25 -15.07
C ASP A 19 -2.89 2.66 -15.35
N VAL A 20 -1.63 2.76 -15.80
CA VAL A 20 -0.96 4.04 -16.07
C VAL A 20 -1.68 4.81 -17.18
N ARG A 21 -2.06 4.14 -18.27
CA ARG A 21 -2.72 4.79 -19.42
C ARG A 21 -4.18 5.12 -19.13
N GLY A 22 -4.88 4.19 -18.48
CA GLY A 22 -6.28 4.37 -18.10
C GLY A 22 -6.49 5.28 -16.89
N ARG A 23 -5.42 5.63 -16.16
CA ARG A 23 -5.43 6.40 -14.91
C ARG A 23 -6.36 5.81 -13.85
N ARG A 24 -6.28 4.49 -13.67
CA ARG A 24 -7.12 3.75 -12.72
C ARG A 24 -6.26 3.10 -11.66
N ILE A 25 -6.70 3.16 -10.41
CA ILE A 25 -6.05 2.53 -9.27
C ILE A 25 -7.08 1.62 -8.62
N VAL A 26 -6.74 0.34 -8.45
CA VAL A 26 -7.62 -0.64 -7.82
C VAL A 26 -6.87 -1.40 -6.73
N ASN A 27 -7.49 -1.57 -5.58
CA ASN A 27 -7.09 -2.55 -4.60
C ASN A 27 -7.85 -3.86 -4.85
N ALA A 28 -7.13 -4.97 -4.94
CA ALA A 28 -7.70 -6.31 -5.08
C ALA A 28 -7.27 -7.17 -3.90
N GLU A 29 -8.23 -7.59 -3.10
CA GLU A 29 -8.05 -8.56 -2.05
C GLU A 29 -8.44 -9.94 -2.54
N THR A 30 -7.61 -10.94 -2.26
CA THR A 30 -7.80 -12.30 -2.75
C THR A 30 -7.63 -13.33 -1.64
N ALA A 31 -8.34 -14.44 -1.73
CA ALA A 31 -8.22 -15.59 -0.84
C ALA A 31 -8.49 -16.88 -1.61
N SER A 32 -8.01 -18.01 -1.07
CA SER A 32 -8.17 -19.32 -1.70
C SER A 32 -9.63 -19.69 -1.95
N GLY A 33 -9.85 -20.52 -2.98
CA GLY A 33 -11.19 -20.92 -3.40
C GLY A 33 -11.90 -19.87 -4.25
N ASN A 34 -11.16 -19.13 -5.10
CA ASN A 34 -11.70 -18.13 -6.01
C ASN A 34 -12.50 -17.01 -5.31
N ARG A 35 -12.05 -16.58 -4.13
CA ARG A 35 -12.68 -15.49 -3.38
C ARG A 35 -11.86 -14.23 -3.55
N PHE A 36 -12.50 -13.15 -3.95
CA PHE A 36 -11.84 -11.87 -4.11
C PHE A 36 -12.82 -10.72 -3.92
N ALA A 37 -12.29 -9.56 -3.59
CA ALA A 37 -12.99 -8.29 -3.63
C ALA A 37 -12.11 -7.26 -4.35
N VAL A 38 -12.75 -6.39 -5.12
CA VAL A 38 -12.06 -5.30 -5.84
C VAL A 38 -12.65 -3.98 -5.38
N HIS A 39 -11.78 -3.04 -5.06
CA HIS A 39 -12.13 -1.67 -4.71
C HIS A 39 -11.37 -0.72 -5.63
N GLU A 40 -12.09 0.12 -6.37
CA GLU A 40 -11.48 1.18 -7.18
C GLU A 40 -11.30 2.43 -6.31
N ALA A 41 -10.06 2.93 -6.25
CA ALA A 41 -9.75 4.11 -5.47
C ALA A 41 -10.35 5.36 -6.13
N GLY A 42 -11.05 6.16 -5.34
CA GLY A 42 -11.66 7.41 -5.78
C GLY A 42 -10.79 8.64 -5.44
N ALA A 43 -11.45 9.81 -5.35
CA ALA A 43 -10.79 11.05 -4.95
C ALA A 43 -10.34 11.06 -3.47
N ALA A 44 -11.01 10.26 -2.62
CA ALA A 44 -10.64 10.13 -1.22
C ALA A 44 -9.39 9.24 -1.08
N PRO A 45 -8.38 9.64 -0.29
CA PRO A 45 -7.22 8.80 -0.02
C PRO A 45 -7.62 7.46 0.56
N PHE A 46 -6.91 6.42 0.13
CA PHE A 46 -7.12 5.04 0.56
C PHE A 46 -5.83 4.50 1.17
N PHE A 47 -5.94 3.86 2.33
CA PHE A 47 -4.84 3.19 3.02
C PHE A 47 -5.21 1.74 3.29
N HIS A 48 -4.24 0.84 3.22
CA HIS A 48 -4.45 -0.60 3.44
C HIS A 48 -3.21 -1.21 4.09
N ALA A 49 -3.41 -1.91 5.19
CA ALA A 49 -2.36 -2.63 5.92
C ALA A 49 -2.41 -4.15 5.63
N ASN A 50 -2.38 -5.01 6.64
CA ASN A 50 -2.23 -6.46 6.48
C ASN A 50 -3.49 -7.25 6.87
N MET A 51 -4.65 -6.61 6.78
CA MET A 51 -5.95 -7.22 7.05
C MET A 51 -6.92 -6.96 5.91
N TYR A 52 -7.82 -7.91 5.63
CA TYR A 52 -8.89 -7.72 4.65
C TYR A 52 -9.84 -6.63 5.13
N ARG A 53 -10.10 -5.67 4.25
CA ARG A 53 -11.04 -4.55 4.41
C ARG A 53 -12.30 -4.75 3.58
N HIS A 54 -12.16 -5.27 2.37
CA HIS A 54 -13.25 -5.38 1.40
C HIS A 54 -13.80 -6.81 1.33
N LEU A 55 -12.91 -7.80 1.29
CA LEU A 55 -13.24 -9.21 1.21
C LEU A 55 -13.65 -9.75 2.58
N GLN A 56 -14.89 -10.21 2.69
CA GLN A 56 -15.42 -10.77 3.93
C GLN A 56 -15.03 -12.24 4.09
N VAL A 57 -13.95 -12.49 4.83
CA VAL A 57 -13.46 -13.83 5.17
C VAL A 57 -13.00 -13.90 6.62
N LYS A 58 -13.00 -15.11 7.20
CA LYS A 58 -12.38 -15.34 8.51
C LYS A 58 -10.89 -15.00 8.42
N GLN A 59 -10.44 -14.09 9.26
CA GLN A 59 -9.07 -13.59 9.30
C GLN A 59 -8.60 -13.40 10.74
N VAL A 60 -7.28 -13.27 10.92
CA VAL A 60 -6.69 -12.91 12.21
C VAL A 60 -6.78 -11.39 12.36
N HIS A 61 -7.18 -10.94 13.55
CA HIS A 61 -7.13 -9.53 13.91
C HIS A 61 -5.73 -9.19 14.41
N ASP A 62 -4.89 -8.69 13.51
CA ASP A 62 -3.50 -8.32 13.80
C ASP A 62 -3.44 -6.92 14.41
N GLU A 63 -2.93 -6.83 15.66
CA GLU A 63 -2.84 -5.58 16.42
C GLU A 63 -2.01 -4.52 15.70
N ASN A 64 -0.90 -4.93 15.06
CA ASN A 64 -0.03 -4.05 14.29
C ASN A 64 -0.78 -3.43 13.11
N SER A 65 -1.42 -4.26 12.29
CA SER A 65 -2.25 -3.81 11.17
C SER A 65 -3.35 -2.85 11.63
N MET A 66 -4.07 -3.18 12.71
CA MET A 66 -5.12 -2.31 13.24
C MET A 66 -4.57 -0.97 13.75
N SER A 67 -3.41 -0.95 14.40
CA SER A 67 -2.80 0.29 14.90
C SER A 67 -2.40 1.21 13.74
N ARG A 68 -1.76 0.66 12.70
CA ARG A 68 -1.35 1.44 11.52
C ARG A 68 -2.53 1.98 10.73
N GLU A 69 -3.60 1.20 10.57
CA GLU A 69 -4.86 1.66 9.96
C GLU A 69 -5.48 2.82 10.74
N LYS A 70 -5.55 2.69 12.07
CA LYS A 70 -6.05 3.75 12.95
C LYS A 70 -5.20 5.00 12.86
N ARG A 71 -3.86 4.87 12.83
CA ARG A 71 -2.93 5.99 12.67
C ARG A 71 -3.13 6.68 11.32
N ALA A 72 -3.20 5.92 10.24
CA ALA A 72 -3.42 6.47 8.90
C ALA A 72 -4.76 7.22 8.79
N ALA A 73 -5.83 6.72 9.41
CA ALA A 73 -7.13 7.37 9.42
C ALA A 73 -7.16 8.72 10.16
N GLN A 74 -6.18 9.01 11.01
CA GLN A 74 -6.05 10.30 11.72
C GLN A 74 -5.26 11.34 10.90
N CYS A 75 -4.56 10.91 9.86
CA CYS A 75 -3.74 11.77 9.03
C CYS A 75 -4.52 12.24 7.81
N SER A 76 -4.46 13.55 7.53
CA SER A 76 -4.92 14.06 6.24
C SER A 76 -3.86 13.79 5.18
N VAL A 77 -4.28 13.28 4.03
CA VAL A 77 -3.43 13.10 2.85
C VAL A 77 -4.07 13.87 1.70
N ASP A 78 -3.45 14.96 1.32
CA ASP A 78 -3.92 15.89 0.30
C ASP A 78 -2.84 16.20 -0.76
N SER A 79 -1.62 15.70 -0.56
CA SER A 79 -0.48 15.92 -1.43
C SER A 79 0.48 14.73 -1.41
N LYS A 80 1.44 14.75 -2.34
CA LYS A 80 2.55 13.80 -2.40
C LYS A 80 3.39 13.83 -1.11
N GLU A 81 3.65 15.02 -0.59
CA GLU A 81 4.46 15.26 0.60
C GLU A 81 3.75 14.77 1.87
N THR A 82 2.43 14.98 1.98
CA THR A 82 1.65 14.47 3.11
C THR A 82 1.51 12.95 3.06
N ALA A 83 1.41 12.36 1.86
CA ALA A 83 1.46 10.90 1.69
C ALA A 83 2.82 10.30 2.11
N LEU A 84 3.94 10.88 1.67
CA LEU A 84 5.28 10.43 2.07
C LEU A 84 5.53 10.62 3.57
N SER A 85 5.01 11.71 4.13
CA SER A 85 5.06 11.97 5.58
C SER A 85 4.28 10.92 6.37
N LEU A 86 3.10 10.51 5.90
CA LEU A 86 2.32 9.42 6.48
C LEU A 86 3.08 8.08 6.40
N LEU A 87 3.63 7.73 5.23
CA LEU A 87 4.42 6.50 5.07
C LEU A 87 5.71 6.51 5.88
N GLY A 88 6.21 7.70 6.24
CA GLY A 88 7.35 7.91 7.12
C GLY A 88 7.01 8.08 8.60
N ASP A 89 5.74 7.91 9.00
CA ASP A 89 5.28 8.15 10.36
C ASP A 89 5.87 7.12 11.34
N THR A 90 6.49 7.65 12.39
CA THR A 90 7.15 6.89 13.46
C THR A 90 6.55 7.22 14.83
N ALA A 91 5.28 7.66 14.86
CA ALA A 91 4.69 8.23 16.08
C ALA A 91 4.17 7.18 17.07
N ASP A 92 3.81 6.00 16.58
CA ASP A 92 3.47 4.86 17.44
C ASP A 92 4.76 4.14 17.86
N ASP A 93 4.99 4.03 19.17
CA ASP A 93 6.22 3.42 19.72
C ASP A 93 6.29 1.91 19.47
N LYS A 94 5.14 1.24 19.33
CA LYS A 94 5.04 -0.23 19.21
C LYS A 94 4.86 -0.64 17.76
N TYR A 95 4.00 0.05 17.02
CA TYR A 95 3.60 -0.28 15.65
C TYR A 95 3.57 0.95 14.74
N PRO A 96 4.72 1.63 14.54
CA PRO A 96 4.80 2.76 13.62
C PRO A 96 4.49 2.33 12.18
N ILE A 97 4.04 3.26 11.33
CA ILE A 97 3.87 2.96 9.90
C ILE A 97 5.25 2.71 9.25
N PHE A 98 6.22 3.56 9.58
CA PHE A 98 7.61 3.36 9.19
C PHE A 98 8.37 2.57 10.27
N MET A 99 8.55 1.28 10.03
CA MET A 99 9.16 0.35 10.99
C MET A 99 10.69 0.45 10.96
N THR A 100 11.33 0.59 12.13
CA THR A 100 12.79 0.69 12.28
C THR A 100 13.40 -0.41 13.14
N GLY A 101 12.65 -1.49 13.37
CA GLY A 101 13.10 -2.63 14.17
C GLY A 101 12.82 -2.52 15.67
N PRO A 102 13.29 -3.50 16.46
CA PRO A 102 14.19 -4.58 16.03
C PRO A 102 13.49 -5.77 15.33
N THR A 103 12.17 -5.91 15.46
CA THR A 103 11.46 -7.09 14.93
C THR A 103 11.08 -6.94 13.46
N LEU A 104 10.60 -5.77 13.07
CA LEU A 104 10.13 -5.47 11.71
C LEU A 104 10.80 -4.20 11.19
N TYR A 105 11.11 -4.16 9.90
CA TYR A 105 11.74 -3.03 9.24
C TYR A 105 11.00 -2.69 7.95
N THR A 106 10.78 -1.39 7.70
CA THR A 106 10.39 -0.90 6.39
C THR A 106 11.64 -0.85 5.52
N LEU A 107 11.75 -1.79 4.59
CA LEU A 107 12.95 -1.94 3.75
C LEU A 107 12.98 -0.98 2.55
N CYS A 108 11.81 -0.62 2.04
CA CYS A 108 11.68 0.15 0.82
C CYS A 108 10.35 0.93 0.85
N THR A 109 10.38 2.16 0.37
CA THR A 109 9.18 2.92 0.03
C THR A 109 9.23 3.26 -1.46
N VAL A 110 8.11 3.04 -2.14
CA VAL A 110 7.93 3.38 -3.55
C VAL A 110 6.74 4.32 -3.67
N LEU A 111 6.92 5.41 -4.40
CA LEU A 111 5.86 6.28 -4.87
C LEU A 111 5.70 6.08 -6.37
N VAL A 112 4.47 5.86 -6.82
CA VAL A 112 4.14 5.87 -8.24
C VAL A 112 3.28 7.09 -8.54
N ASP A 113 3.76 7.93 -9.44
CA ASP A 113 3.08 9.13 -9.91
C ASP A 113 2.53 8.88 -11.31
N LEU A 114 1.20 8.85 -11.42
CA LEU A 114 0.50 8.63 -12.69
C LEU A 114 0.39 9.89 -13.56
N ASP A 115 0.62 11.08 -12.99
CA ASP A 115 0.64 12.35 -13.72
C ASP A 115 2.00 12.56 -14.38
N GLU A 116 3.07 12.28 -13.64
CA GLU A 116 4.44 12.36 -14.14
C GLU A 116 4.90 11.08 -14.86
N GLU A 117 4.12 10.01 -14.79
CA GLU A 117 4.45 8.67 -15.30
C GLU A 117 5.79 8.12 -14.77
N LYS A 118 6.05 8.35 -13.47
CA LYS A 118 7.31 7.97 -12.80
C LYS A 118 7.07 7.07 -11.59
N MET A 119 8.02 6.18 -11.37
CA MET A 119 8.17 5.43 -10.13
C MET A 119 9.43 5.91 -9.40
N THR A 120 9.27 6.35 -8.16
CA THR A 120 10.36 6.82 -7.30
C THR A 120 10.54 5.87 -6.12
N ILE A 121 11.77 5.40 -5.93
CA ILE A 121 12.19 4.59 -4.78
C ILE A 121 12.92 5.50 -3.80
N TYR A 122 12.54 5.48 -2.53
CA TYR A 122 13.15 6.29 -1.48
C TYR A 122 14.16 5.48 -0.66
N ARG A 123 15.25 6.14 -0.25
CA ARG A 123 16.24 5.61 0.67
C ARG A 123 15.81 5.91 2.10
N GLY A 124 15.71 4.87 2.93
CA GLY A 124 15.34 5.02 4.33
C GLY A 124 13.93 5.59 4.49
N ASN A 125 13.76 6.52 5.42
CA ASN A 125 12.44 7.08 5.73
C ASN A 125 11.99 8.08 4.65
N PRO A 126 10.86 7.83 3.96
CA PRO A 126 10.39 8.64 2.83
C PRO A 126 10.07 10.09 3.21
N LYS A 127 9.77 10.40 4.49
CA LYS A 127 9.51 11.78 4.93
C LYS A 127 10.73 12.70 4.81
N ASN A 128 11.93 12.12 4.70
CA ASN A 128 13.17 12.87 4.52
C ASN A 128 13.38 13.30 3.05
N GLY A 129 12.61 12.73 2.11
CA GLY A 129 12.70 13.06 0.69
C GLY A 129 13.95 12.52 -0.03
N ASP A 130 14.74 11.63 0.59
CA ASP A 130 15.95 11.08 -0.02
C ASP A 130 15.60 10.04 -1.10
N THR A 131 15.73 10.42 -2.36
CA THR A 131 15.40 9.57 -3.51
C THR A 131 16.58 8.67 -3.87
N ALA A 132 16.36 7.35 -3.90
CA ALA A 132 17.35 6.38 -4.33
C ALA A 132 17.38 6.17 -5.86
N LEU A 133 16.20 6.10 -6.49
CA LEU A 133 16.06 5.84 -7.93
C LEU A 133 14.73 6.39 -8.44
N VAL A 134 14.74 6.93 -9.66
CA VAL A 134 13.53 7.36 -10.38
C VAL A 134 13.51 6.64 -11.73
N LEU A 135 12.39 5.99 -12.05
CA LEU A 135 12.21 5.20 -13.26
C LEU A 135 10.99 5.72 -14.05
N PRO A 136 11.11 6.00 -15.36
CA PRO A 136 9.96 6.24 -16.21
C PRO A 136 9.15 4.95 -16.39
N MET A 137 7.82 5.06 -16.44
CA MET A 137 6.94 3.90 -16.61
C MET A 137 6.52 3.63 -18.05
N LEU A 138 6.66 4.62 -18.94
CA LEU A 138 6.31 4.57 -20.36
C LEU A 138 7.41 5.17 -21.24
#